data_AF-A0A6I4M0Z0-F1
#
_entry.id   AF-A0A6I4M0Z0-F1
#
_cell.length_a   1.000
_cell.length_b   1.000
_cell.length_c   1.000
_cell.angle_alpha   90.00
_cell.angle_beta   90.00
_cell.angle_gamma   90.00
#
_symmetry.space_group_name_H-M   'P 1'
#
loop_
_entity.id
_entity.type
_entity.pdbx_description
1 polymer ?
#
loop_
_entity_poly.entity_id
_entity_poly.type
_entity_poly.pdbx_seq_one_letter_code
_entity_poly.pdbx_strand_id
1 'polypeptide(L)'
;MVDRVFVQMWGPFRDRLIATHEFYVAEAKSRLLAQFNDEAMKADADCHAEAWLAGRAQHFDPERDDPAAAYEQSWDEAVAFYQSLVDLQKTTRLSIVAGMYHEWEKHLRDWLGQEMGHHRLGEHTHAAIWKAVIGDLLEFLECLQWPVRDRPYYVDLNLCHLVVNVYKHGSGNSFNELKEKAPELVGAKADLPGFFLSALDYTNLEVDDADLDRFSNAIIAFWKDVPENVFFSQISGEPKWLKKAVEKDLG
;
A
#
# COMPACT_ATOMS: atom_id res chain seq x y z
N MET A 1 44.57 5.09 6.59
CA MET A 1 43.44 5.96 6.98
C MET A 1 42.29 5.02 7.30
N VAL A 2 41.62 5.17 8.44
CA VAL A 2 40.48 4.31 8.79
C VAL A 2 39.30 4.72 7.92
N ASP A 3 38.67 3.77 7.26
CA ASP A 3 37.50 4.02 6.43
C ASP A 3 36.32 4.45 7.31
N ARG A 4 35.63 5.52 6.91
CA ARG A 4 34.58 6.14 7.73
C ARG A 4 33.22 5.59 7.30
N VAL A 5 32.33 5.41 8.26
CA VAL A 5 30.92 5.06 7.97
C VAL A 5 30.26 6.27 7.29
N PHE A 6 29.61 6.01 6.16
CA PHE A 6 28.80 6.96 5.42
C PHE A 6 27.32 6.86 5.81
N VAL A 7 26.79 5.64 5.91
CA VAL A 7 25.39 5.44 6.34
C VAL A 7 25.38 4.30 7.36
N GLN A 8 24.67 4.51 8.45
CA GLN A 8 24.49 3.55 9.53
C GLN A 8 23.00 3.23 9.73
N MET A 9 22.68 1.94 9.82
CA MET A 9 21.38 1.44 10.28
C MET A 9 21.57 0.80 11.65
N TRP A 10 21.42 1.60 12.70
CA TRP A 10 21.54 1.14 14.09
C TRP A 10 20.49 0.06 14.42
N GLY A 11 20.93 -1.08 14.94
CA GLY A 11 20.08 -2.26 15.19
C GLY A 11 18.78 -1.96 15.94
N PRO A 12 18.81 -1.31 17.12
CA PRO A 12 17.59 -0.95 17.84
C PRO A 12 16.64 0.01 17.09
N PHE A 13 17.17 0.88 16.22
CA PHE A 13 16.32 1.71 15.36
C PHE A 13 15.63 0.86 14.28
N ARG A 14 16.36 -0.07 13.65
CA ARG A 14 15.79 -1.06 12.73
C ARG A 14 14.69 -1.90 13.39
N ASP A 15 14.95 -2.43 14.58
CA ASP A 15 13.99 -3.23 15.32
C ASP A 15 12.73 -2.42 15.65
N ARG A 16 12.88 -1.14 15.98
CA ARG A 16 11.76 -0.22 16.18
C ARG A 16 10.96 0.02 14.90
N LEU A 17 11.61 0.21 13.75
CA LEU A 17 10.92 0.38 12.46
C LEU A 17 10.08 -0.85 12.12
N ILE A 18 10.65 -2.04 12.29
CA ILE A 18 9.96 -3.32 12.07
C ILE A 18 8.79 -3.47 13.04
N ALA A 19 9.01 -3.29 14.34
CA ALA A 19 7.96 -3.43 15.34
C ALA A 19 6.81 -2.42 15.14
N THR A 20 7.12 -1.20 14.70
CA THR A 20 6.11 -0.18 14.40
C THR A 20 5.26 -0.58 13.19
N HIS A 21 5.89 -1.14 12.15
CA HIS A 21 5.18 -1.64 10.98
C HIS A 21 4.31 -2.86 11.31
N GLU A 22 4.84 -3.83 12.04
CA GLU A 22 4.10 -5.03 12.50
C GLU A 22 2.90 -4.63 13.36
N PHE A 23 3.08 -3.68 14.29
CA PHE A 23 2.00 -3.14 15.09
C PHE A 23 0.91 -2.48 14.23
N TYR A 24 1.30 -1.62 13.27
CA TYR A 24 0.35 -0.99 12.36
C TYR A 24 -0.51 -2.02 11.62
N VAL A 25 0.13 -3.03 11.02
CA VAL A 25 -0.56 -4.05 10.23
C VAL A 25 -1.48 -4.91 11.11
N ALA A 26 -1.00 -5.37 12.26
CA ALA A 26 -1.78 -6.19 13.18
C ALA A 26 -3.02 -5.46 13.70
N GLU A 27 -2.86 -4.22 14.17
CA GLU A 27 -3.97 -3.42 14.70
C GLU A 27 -4.93 -2.98 13.59
N ALA A 28 -4.43 -2.64 12.40
CA ALA A 28 -5.28 -2.28 11.27
C ALA A 28 -6.16 -3.47 10.83
N LYS A 29 -5.59 -4.68 10.70
CA LYS A 29 -6.36 -5.89 10.40
C LYS A 29 -7.40 -6.16 11.48
N SER A 30 -6.99 -6.17 12.74
CA SER A 30 -7.87 -6.52 13.86
C SER A 30 -9.00 -5.50 14.08
N ARG A 31 -8.74 -4.21 13.88
CA ARG A 31 -9.72 -3.15 14.21
C ARG A 31 -10.56 -2.71 13.03
N LEU A 32 -10.01 -2.78 11.82
CA LEU A 32 -10.66 -2.23 10.63
C LEU A 32 -11.17 -3.30 9.68
N LEU A 33 -10.47 -4.44 9.52
CA LEU A 33 -10.87 -5.47 8.56
C LEU A 33 -11.68 -6.62 9.19
N ALA A 34 -11.39 -7.01 10.43
CA ALA A 34 -12.05 -8.14 11.07
C ALA A 34 -13.58 -8.00 11.19
N GLN A 35 -14.07 -6.76 11.20
CA GLN A 35 -15.50 -6.44 11.25
C GLN A 35 -16.23 -6.77 9.95
N PHE A 36 -15.52 -6.87 8.82
CA PHE A 36 -16.09 -7.16 7.51
C PHE A 36 -16.05 -8.65 7.17
N ASN A 37 -16.28 -9.54 8.13
CA ASN A 37 -16.46 -10.95 7.80
C ASN A 37 -17.85 -11.19 7.18
N ASP A 38 -17.94 -12.24 6.37
CA ASP A 38 -19.14 -12.54 5.56
C ASP A 38 -20.41 -12.69 6.41
N GLU A 39 -20.29 -13.29 7.60
CA GLU A 39 -21.40 -13.47 8.54
C GLU A 39 -21.87 -12.14 9.13
N ALA A 40 -20.94 -11.29 9.58
CA ALA A 40 -21.26 -9.97 10.11
C ALA A 40 -21.90 -9.06 9.04
N MET A 41 -21.35 -9.04 7.82
CA MET A 41 -21.91 -8.24 6.74
C MET A 41 -23.31 -8.71 6.33
N LYS A 42 -23.57 -10.02 6.32
CA LYS A 42 -24.91 -10.56 6.08
C LYS A 42 -25.88 -10.16 7.19
N ALA A 43 -25.47 -10.28 8.46
CA ALA A 43 -26.29 -9.85 9.59
C ALA A 43 -26.63 -8.34 9.53
N ASP A 44 -25.67 -7.49 9.16
CA ASP A 44 -25.89 -6.06 8.99
C ASP A 44 -26.86 -5.77 7.83
N ALA A 45 -26.76 -6.51 6.71
CA ALA A 45 -27.66 -6.39 5.57
C ALA A 45 -29.09 -6.85 5.90
N ASP A 46 -29.24 -7.95 6.64
CA ASP A 46 -30.54 -8.45 7.11
C ASP A 46 -31.20 -7.42 8.05
N CYS A 47 -30.43 -6.87 8.99
CA CYS A 47 -30.88 -5.81 9.89
C CYS A 47 -31.31 -4.54 9.11
N HIS A 48 -30.58 -4.18 8.05
CA HIS A 48 -30.94 -3.08 7.16
C HIS A 48 -32.28 -3.32 6.46
N ALA A 49 -32.49 -4.53 5.93
CA ALA A 49 -33.72 -4.92 5.26
C ALA A 49 -34.93 -4.92 6.18
N GLU A 50 -34.78 -5.44 7.41
CA GLU A 50 -35.83 -5.40 8.44
C GLU A 50 -36.20 -3.96 8.81
N ALA A 51 -35.20 -3.09 9.01
CA ALA A 51 -35.43 -1.68 9.30
C ALA A 51 -36.13 -0.95 8.15
N TRP A 52 -35.74 -1.25 6.90
CA TRP A 52 -36.38 -0.71 5.70
C TRP A 52 -37.86 -1.14 5.62
N LEU A 53 -38.15 -2.42 5.85
CA LEU A 53 -39.52 -2.97 5.82
C LEU A 53 -40.39 -2.37 6.92
N ALA A 54 -39.86 -2.27 8.15
CA ALA A 54 -40.55 -1.66 9.28
C ALA A 54 -40.91 -0.19 9.04
N GLY A 55 -40.03 0.56 8.37
CA GLY A 55 -40.29 1.95 7.97
C GLY A 55 -41.41 2.08 6.94
N ARG A 56 -41.55 1.11 6.04
CA ARG A 56 -42.59 1.08 5.01
C ARG A 56 -43.94 0.55 5.50
N ALA A 57 -43.94 -0.32 6.50
CA ALA A 57 -45.16 -0.94 7.03
C ALA A 57 -46.23 0.09 7.45
N GLN A 58 -45.83 1.29 7.87
CA GLN A 58 -46.73 2.38 8.26
C GLN A 58 -47.57 2.94 7.10
N HIS A 59 -47.15 2.71 5.85
CA HIS A 59 -47.79 3.21 4.64
C HIS A 59 -48.46 2.10 3.81
N PHE A 60 -48.50 0.88 4.35
CA PHE A 60 -49.05 -0.29 3.66
C PHE A 60 -50.58 -0.23 3.65
N ASP A 61 -51.15 -0.30 2.45
CA ASP A 61 -52.59 -0.40 2.23
C ASP A 61 -52.96 -1.82 1.77
N PRO A 62 -53.59 -2.66 2.62
CA PRO A 62 -53.93 -4.03 2.27
C PRO A 62 -54.87 -4.20 1.08
N GLU A 63 -55.62 -3.15 0.69
CA GLU A 63 -56.53 -3.21 -0.46
C GLU A 63 -55.82 -2.87 -1.79
N ARG A 64 -54.66 -2.22 -1.73
CA ARG A 64 -53.94 -1.71 -2.90
C ARG A 64 -52.56 -2.33 -3.08
N ASP A 65 -51.89 -2.65 -1.98
CA ASP A 65 -50.48 -3.01 -1.96
C ASP A 65 -50.31 -4.53 -1.81
N ASP A 66 -49.39 -5.10 -2.59
CA ASP A 66 -49.02 -6.51 -2.50
C ASP A 66 -47.92 -6.71 -1.46
N PRO A 67 -48.15 -7.49 -0.38
CA PRO A 67 -47.11 -7.77 0.61
C PRO A 67 -45.89 -8.47 0.01
N ALA A 68 -46.06 -9.30 -1.03
CA ALA A 68 -44.93 -9.98 -1.68
C ALA A 68 -43.98 -8.97 -2.34
N ALA A 69 -44.51 -7.93 -2.98
CA ALA A 69 -43.71 -6.87 -3.58
C ALA A 69 -42.86 -6.11 -2.55
N ALA A 70 -43.37 -5.93 -1.32
CA ALA A 70 -42.61 -5.30 -0.24
C ALA A 70 -41.45 -6.18 0.23
N TYR A 71 -41.64 -7.50 0.31
CA TYR A 71 -40.55 -8.44 0.65
C TYR A 71 -39.50 -8.55 -0.45
N GLU A 72 -39.91 -8.62 -1.72
CA GLU A 72 -38.99 -8.60 -2.86
C GLU A 72 -38.12 -7.34 -2.85
N GLN A 73 -38.73 -6.17 -2.64
CA GLN A 73 -37.98 -4.92 -2.56
C GLN A 73 -37.05 -4.88 -1.34
N SER A 74 -37.47 -5.39 -0.18
CA SER A 74 -36.60 -5.47 1.00
C SER A 74 -35.36 -6.34 0.78
N TRP A 75 -35.51 -7.42 -0.02
CA TRP A 75 -34.40 -8.28 -0.41
C TRP A 75 -33.41 -7.55 -1.32
N ASP A 76 -33.90 -6.80 -2.31
CA ASP A 76 -33.05 -5.99 -3.19
C ASP A 76 -32.24 -4.94 -2.40
N GLU A 77 -32.86 -4.30 -1.40
CA GLU A 77 -32.19 -3.36 -0.49
C GLU A 77 -31.12 -4.06 0.37
N ALA A 78 -31.38 -5.28 0.85
CA ALA A 78 -30.41 -6.10 1.56
C ALA A 78 -29.17 -6.38 0.67
N VAL A 79 -29.40 -6.80 -0.58
CA VAL A 79 -28.34 -7.09 -1.55
C VAL A 79 -27.51 -5.84 -1.86
N ALA A 80 -28.15 -4.70 -2.08
CA ALA A 80 -27.46 -3.43 -2.36
C ALA A 80 -26.62 -2.96 -1.16
N PHE A 81 -27.15 -3.09 0.06
CA PHE A 81 -26.43 -2.76 1.29
C PHE A 81 -25.21 -3.68 1.47
N TYR A 82 -25.38 -4.99 1.27
CA TYR A 82 -24.29 -5.96 1.34
C TYR A 82 -23.17 -5.64 0.34
N GLN A 83 -23.52 -5.33 -0.92
CA GLN A 83 -22.53 -4.94 -1.93
C GLN A 83 -21.75 -3.68 -1.51
N SER A 84 -22.42 -2.72 -0.88
CA SER A 84 -21.77 -1.51 -0.35
C SER A 84 -20.78 -1.82 0.77
N LEU A 85 -21.08 -2.81 1.63
CA LEU A 85 -20.15 -3.29 2.66
C LEU A 85 -18.92 -3.98 2.05
N VAL A 86 -19.10 -4.78 0.99
CA VAL A 86 -17.99 -5.39 0.25
C VAL A 86 -17.07 -4.33 -0.36
N ASP A 87 -17.63 -3.28 -0.96
CA ASP A 87 -16.86 -2.18 -1.53
C ASP A 87 -16.13 -1.37 -0.46
N LEU A 88 -16.76 -1.17 0.70
CA LEU A 88 -16.14 -0.54 1.87
C LEU A 88 -15.00 -1.40 2.42
N GLN A 89 -15.16 -2.73 2.51
CA GLN A 89 -14.08 -3.64 2.92
C GLN A 89 -12.88 -3.53 1.97
N LYS A 90 -13.11 -3.58 0.65
CA LYS A 90 -12.05 -3.44 -0.37
C LYS A 90 -11.31 -2.11 -0.22
N THR A 91 -12.06 -1.02 -0.09
CA THR A 91 -11.48 0.33 0.10
C THR A 91 -10.69 0.43 1.40
N THR A 92 -11.19 -0.16 2.49
CA THR A 92 -10.50 -0.21 3.78
C THR A 92 -9.17 -0.94 3.66
N ARG A 93 -9.15 -2.09 2.98
CA ARG A 93 -7.92 -2.86 2.76
C ARG A 93 -6.89 -2.08 1.95
N LEU A 94 -7.30 -1.47 0.84
CA LEU A 94 -6.42 -0.62 0.02
C LEU A 94 -5.86 0.57 0.81
N SER A 95 -6.68 1.17 1.69
CA SER A 95 -6.25 2.26 2.58
C SER A 95 -5.16 1.81 3.55
N ILE A 96 -5.25 0.58 4.08
CA ILE A 96 -4.23 0.00 4.97
C ILE A 96 -2.93 -0.25 4.20
N VAL A 97 -3.02 -0.81 2.99
CA VAL A 97 -1.86 -1.03 2.12
C VAL A 97 -1.16 0.29 1.78
N ALA A 98 -1.93 1.32 1.43
CA ALA A 98 -1.40 2.66 1.19
C ALA A 98 -0.74 3.25 2.44
N GLY A 99 -1.38 3.12 3.60
CA GLY A 99 -0.83 3.61 4.87
C GLY A 99 0.52 2.98 5.20
N MET A 100 0.63 1.65 5.18
CA MET A 100 1.90 0.99 5.52
C MET A 100 3.02 1.30 4.53
N TYR A 101 2.72 1.42 3.24
CA TYR A 101 3.70 1.78 2.22
C TYR A 101 4.19 3.22 2.40
N HIS A 102 3.27 4.17 2.62
CA HIS A 102 3.65 5.57 2.83
C HIS A 102 4.43 5.78 4.13
N GLU A 103 4.13 5.05 5.20
CA GLU A 103 4.96 5.05 6.42
C GLU A 103 6.36 4.51 6.15
N TRP A 104 6.49 3.40 5.42
CA TRP A 104 7.79 2.87 5.01
C TRP A 104 8.61 3.89 4.20
N GLU A 105 7.99 4.51 3.20
CA GLU A 105 8.65 5.50 2.33
C GLU A 105 9.11 6.72 3.13
N LYS A 106 8.28 7.22 4.06
CA LYS A 106 8.66 8.33 4.96
C LYS A 106 9.83 7.95 5.85
N HIS A 107 9.80 6.78 6.49
CA HIS A 107 10.91 6.31 7.31
C HIS A 107 12.22 6.14 6.52
N LEU A 108 12.14 5.68 5.27
CA LEU A 108 13.31 5.60 4.37
C LEU A 108 13.90 6.98 4.11
N ARG A 109 13.06 7.97 3.78
CA ARG A 109 13.48 9.36 3.53
C ARG A 109 14.07 10.01 4.78
N ASP A 110 13.42 9.83 5.92
CA ASP A 110 13.88 10.33 7.22
C ASP A 110 15.25 9.76 7.58
N TRP A 111 15.41 8.43 7.49
CA TRP A 111 16.67 7.78 7.79
C TRP A 111 17.80 8.26 6.87
N LEU A 112 17.58 8.26 5.55
CA LEU A 112 18.58 8.76 4.60
C LEU A 112 18.93 10.23 4.87
N GLY A 113 17.92 11.07 5.14
CA GLY A 113 18.11 12.48 5.45
C GLY A 113 18.95 12.70 6.71
N GLN A 114 18.69 11.94 7.78
CA GLN A 114 19.46 12.00 9.02
C GLN A 114 20.91 11.57 8.82
N GLU A 115 21.13 10.47 8.09
CA GLU A 115 22.47 9.96 7.81
C GLU A 115 23.29 10.92 6.94
N MET A 116 22.66 11.59 5.96
CA MET A 116 23.31 12.66 5.20
C MET A 116 23.69 13.85 6.10
N GLY A 117 22.82 14.21 7.06
CA GLY A 117 23.07 15.27 8.03
C GLY A 117 24.36 15.07 8.84
N HIS A 118 24.72 13.83 9.17
CA HIS A 118 25.98 13.51 9.86
C HIS A 118 27.25 13.88 9.06
N HIS A 119 27.12 14.11 7.75
CA HIS A 119 28.20 14.50 6.84
C HIS A 119 28.16 15.96 6.40
N ARG A 120 27.41 16.81 7.13
CA ARG A 120 27.16 18.23 6.77
C ARG A 120 26.34 18.40 5.49
N LEU A 121 25.65 17.37 5.05
CA LEU A 121 24.70 17.44 3.94
C LEU A 121 23.32 17.75 4.53
N GLY A 122 23.08 19.05 4.73
CA GLY A 122 21.96 19.57 5.50
C GLY A 122 20.71 19.82 4.68
N GLU A 123 20.27 21.09 4.66
CA GLU A 123 18.95 21.49 4.18
C GLU A 123 18.69 21.09 2.73
N HIS A 124 19.64 21.33 1.82
CA HIS A 124 19.42 21.10 0.40
C HIS A 124 19.37 19.61 0.08
N THR A 125 20.30 18.82 0.62
CA THR A 125 20.36 17.37 0.43
C THR A 125 19.12 16.70 1.04
N HIS A 126 18.74 17.08 2.26
CA HIS A 126 17.52 16.59 2.91
C HIS A 126 16.27 16.91 2.06
N ALA A 127 16.14 18.15 1.58
CA ALA A 127 15.00 18.52 0.73
C ALA A 127 14.98 17.78 -0.62
N ALA A 128 16.16 17.45 -1.19
CA ALA A 128 16.25 16.65 -2.40
C ALA A 128 15.78 15.21 -2.14
N ILE A 129 16.25 14.57 -1.05
CA ILE A 129 15.83 13.23 -0.64
C ILE A 129 14.32 13.17 -0.45
N TRP A 130 13.70 14.18 0.18
CA TRP A 130 12.25 14.21 0.39
C TRP A 130 11.42 14.39 -0.89
N LYS A 131 12.00 14.99 -1.93
CA LYS A 131 11.32 15.23 -3.22
C LYS A 131 11.55 14.13 -4.24
N ALA A 132 12.59 13.33 -4.07
CA ALA A 132 12.96 12.25 -4.99
C ALA A 132 11.80 11.28 -5.20
N VAL A 133 11.59 10.74 -6.40
CA VAL A 133 10.63 9.63 -6.55
C VAL A 133 11.23 8.34 -5.97
N ILE A 134 10.41 7.32 -5.71
CA ILE A 134 10.94 6.09 -5.09
C ILE A 134 12.06 5.43 -5.93
N GLY A 135 11.95 5.48 -7.26
CA GLY A 135 12.98 4.97 -8.17
C GLY A 135 14.35 5.63 -7.97
N ASP A 136 14.37 6.94 -7.72
CA ASP A 136 15.57 7.74 -7.45
C ASP A 136 16.19 7.36 -6.10
N LEU A 137 15.36 7.09 -5.09
CA LEU A 137 15.83 6.61 -3.79
C LEU A 137 16.46 5.21 -3.90
N LEU A 138 15.83 4.31 -4.65
CA LEU A 138 16.37 2.96 -4.86
C LEU A 138 17.67 2.98 -5.67
N GLU A 139 17.81 3.87 -6.67
CA GLU A 139 19.09 4.14 -7.36
C GLU A 139 20.15 4.62 -6.36
N PHE A 140 19.76 5.48 -5.41
CA PHE A 140 20.69 5.91 -4.37
C PHE A 140 21.14 4.76 -3.47
N LEU A 141 20.23 3.88 -3.04
CA LEU A 141 20.59 2.68 -2.28
C LEU A 141 21.57 1.76 -3.04
N GLU A 142 21.41 1.62 -4.36
CA GLU A 142 22.36 0.87 -5.19
C GLU A 142 23.75 1.52 -5.24
N CYS A 143 23.81 2.86 -5.24
CA CYS A 143 25.08 3.59 -5.13
C CYS A 143 25.78 3.34 -3.78
N LEU A 144 25.04 2.92 -2.75
CA LEU A 144 25.55 2.46 -1.44
C LEU A 144 25.98 0.98 -1.44
N GLN A 145 26.11 0.35 -2.62
CA GLN A 145 26.41 -1.08 -2.79
C GLN A 145 25.35 -2.01 -2.19
N TRP A 146 24.12 -1.53 -2.11
CA TRP A 146 22.97 -2.35 -1.75
C TRP A 146 22.10 -2.58 -3.00
N PRO A 147 22.22 -3.74 -3.68
CA PRO A 147 21.48 -4.05 -4.89
C PRO A 147 20.02 -4.40 -4.56
N VAL A 148 19.27 -3.41 -4.07
CA VAL A 148 17.92 -3.55 -3.51
C VAL A 148 16.95 -4.18 -4.52
N ARG A 149 17.10 -3.87 -5.82
CA ARG A 149 16.23 -4.39 -6.89
C ARG A 149 16.46 -5.87 -7.22
N ASP A 150 17.62 -6.40 -6.86
CA ASP A 150 17.96 -7.81 -7.07
C ASP A 150 17.51 -8.69 -5.89
N ARG A 151 16.96 -8.09 -4.83
CA ARG A 151 16.55 -8.83 -3.63
C ARG A 151 15.18 -9.47 -3.81
N PRO A 152 14.94 -10.64 -3.19
CA PRO A 152 13.65 -11.34 -3.31
C PRO A 152 12.44 -10.49 -2.91
N TYR A 153 12.56 -9.65 -1.89
CA TYR A 153 11.47 -8.80 -1.40
C TYR A 153 11.11 -7.66 -2.37
N TYR A 154 11.96 -7.33 -3.34
CA TYR A 154 11.73 -6.18 -4.21
C TYR A 154 10.50 -6.35 -5.10
N VAL A 155 10.22 -7.57 -5.55
CA VAL A 155 9.04 -7.85 -6.39
C VAL A 155 7.77 -7.40 -5.68
N ASP A 156 7.56 -7.87 -4.46
CA ASP A 156 6.37 -7.57 -3.67
C ASP A 156 6.35 -6.12 -3.19
N LEU A 157 7.49 -5.54 -2.84
CA LEU A 157 7.60 -4.12 -2.49
C LEU A 157 7.24 -3.21 -3.67
N ASN A 158 7.69 -3.56 -4.88
CA ASN A 158 7.35 -2.83 -6.10
C ASN A 158 5.87 -3.02 -6.47
N LEU A 159 5.31 -4.23 -6.34
CA LEU A 159 3.88 -4.45 -6.54
C LEU A 159 3.04 -3.62 -5.55
N CYS A 160 3.46 -3.54 -4.29
CA CYS A 160 2.84 -2.68 -3.29
C CYS A 160 2.83 -1.20 -3.74
N HIS A 161 3.97 -0.67 -4.17
CA HIS A 161 4.06 0.68 -4.74
C HIS A 161 3.09 0.91 -5.92
N LEU A 162 3.01 -0.04 -6.84
CA LEU A 162 2.12 0.06 -7.99
C LEU A 162 0.64 0.05 -7.58
N VAL A 163 0.26 -0.86 -6.67
CA VAL A 163 -1.11 -0.92 -6.09
C VAL A 163 -1.48 0.41 -5.44
N VAL A 164 -0.59 0.98 -4.63
CA VAL A 164 -0.82 2.27 -3.96
C VAL A 164 -0.98 3.41 -4.97
N ASN A 165 -0.17 3.43 -6.02
CA ASN A 165 -0.31 4.44 -7.08
C ASN A 165 -1.62 4.29 -7.85
N VAL A 166 -2.05 3.07 -8.17
CA VAL A 166 -3.34 2.83 -8.84
C VAL A 166 -4.49 3.24 -7.93
N TYR A 167 -4.45 2.89 -6.65
CA TYR A 167 -5.46 3.31 -5.68
C TYR A 167 -5.58 4.84 -5.61
N LYS A 168 -4.45 5.55 -5.66
CA LYS A 168 -4.41 7.02 -5.57
C LYS A 168 -4.79 7.74 -6.86
N HIS A 169 -4.34 7.23 -8.01
CA HIS A 169 -4.37 7.94 -9.29
C HIS A 169 -5.28 7.30 -10.34
N GLY A 170 -5.77 6.08 -10.10
CA GLY A 170 -6.57 5.31 -11.03
C GLY A 170 -5.73 4.80 -12.22
N SER A 171 -6.29 4.92 -13.42
CA SER A 171 -5.63 4.51 -14.66
C SER A 171 -4.32 5.26 -14.91
N GLY A 172 -3.30 4.56 -15.41
CA GLY A 172 -2.02 5.15 -15.78
C GLY A 172 -0.91 4.13 -15.91
N ASN A 173 0.34 4.61 -15.87
CA ASN A 173 1.51 3.75 -16.04
C ASN A 173 1.57 2.63 -15.00
N SER A 174 1.28 2.93 -13.73
CA SER A 174 1.29 1.90 -12.68
C SER A 174 0.22 0.84 -12.88
N PHE A 175 -0.95 1.21 -13.42
CA PHE A 175 -2.01 0.24 -13.75
C PHE A 175 -1.61 -0.64 -14.93
N ASN A 176 -1.05 -0.06 -15.99
CA ASN A 176 -0.54 -0.83 -17.13
C ASN A 176 0.57 -1.80 -16.70
N GLU A 177 1.47 -1.35 -15.81
CA GLU A 177 2.54 -2.19 -15.27
C GLU A 177 2.00 -3.33 -14.39
N LEU A 178 0.95 -3.09 -13.58
CA LEU A 178 0.28 -4.17 -12.83
C LEU A 178 -0.34 -5.20 -13.76
N LYS A 179 -1.02 -4.78 -14.83
CA LYS A 179 -1.61 -5.71 -15.82
C LYS A 179 -0.57 -6.65 -16.42
N GLU A 180 0.65 -6.17 -16.62
CA GLU A 180 1.74 -6.97 -17.18
C GLU A 180 2.41 -7.88 -16.14
N LYS A 181 2.63 -7.37 -14.93
CA LYS A 181 3.44 -8.06 -13.91
C LYS A 181 2.65 -8.95 -12.95
N ALA A 182 1.44 -8.54 -12.61
CA ALA A 182 0.58 -9.17 -11.61
C ALA A 182 -0.89 -8.99 -12.01
N PRO A 183 -1.33 -9.59 -13.14
CA PRO A 183 -2.69 -9.45 -13.65
C PRO A 183 -3.75 -9.91 -12.64
N GLU A 184 -3.41 -10.81 -11.72
CA GLU A 184 -4.27 -11.23 -10.61
C GLU A 184 -4.69 -10.06 -9.71
N LEU A 185 -3.81 -9.06 -9.51
CA LEU A 185 -4.10 -7.87 -8.68
C LEU A 185 -5.06 -6.89 -9.33
N VAL A 186 -5.41 -7.10 -10.61
CA VAL A 186 -6.38 -6.28 -11.35
C VAL A 186 -7.62 -7.09 -11.73
N GLY A 187 -7.87 -8.19 -11.02
CA GLY A 187 -9.05 -9.04 -11.19
C GLY A 187 -8.99 -9.98 -12.39
N ALA A 188 -7.81 -10.18 -12.98
CA ALA A 188 -7.66 -11.20 -14.02
C ALA A 188 -7.70 -12.60 -13.40
N LYS A 189 -8.64 -13.41 -13.86
CA LYS A 189 -8.70 -14.84 -13.53
C LYS A 189 -7.75 -15.61 -14.44
N ALA A 190 -7.24 -16.76 -13.96
CA ALA A 190 -6.21 -17.55 -14.64
C ALA A 190 -6.50 -17.86 -16.13
N ASP A 191 -7.78 -18.00 -16.50
CA ASP A 191 -8.22 -18.31 -17.87
C ASP A 191 -8.76 -17.11 -18.66
N LEU A 192 -8.57 -15.88 -18.18
CA LEU A 192 -9.14 -14.70 -18.82
C LEU A 192 -8.43 -14.43 -20.18
N PRO A 193 -9.14 -14.49 -21.32
CA PRO A 193 -8.51 -14.20 -22.62
C PRO A 193 -7.95 -12.78 -22.66
N GLY A 194 -6.80 -12.58 -23.33
CA GLY A 194 -6.09 -11.28 -23.34
C GLY A 194 -6.92 -10.08 -23.83
N PHE A 195 -7.95 -10.30 -24.66
CA PHE A 195 -8.91 -9.26 -25.03
C PHE A 195 -9.70 -8.73 -23.82
N PHE A 196 -10.15 -9.61 -22.92
CA PHE A 196 -10.87 -9.21 -21.72
C PHE A 196 -9.93 -8.58 -20.69
N LEU A 197 -8.66 -8.99 -20.64
CA LEU A 197 -7.65 -8.30 -19.84
C LEU A 197 -7.54 -6.83 -20.26
N SER A 198 -7.57 -6.54 -21.57
CA SER A 198 -7.48 -5.16 -22.07
C SER A 198 -8.64 -4.26 -21.63
N ALA A 199 -9.81 -4.84 -21.36
CA ALA A 199 -11.02 -4.13 -20.92
C ALA A 199 -11.03 -3.80 -19.42
N LEU A 200 -10.15 -4.41 -18.62
CA LEU A 200 -10.02 -4.09 -17.19
C LEU A 200 -9.48 -2.68 -16.98
N ASP A 201 -10.07 -1.98 -16.02
CA ASP A 201 -9.65 -0.66 -15.55
C ASP A 201 -9.30 -0.65 -14.05
N TYR A 202 -8.92 0.51 -13.53
CA TYR A 202 -8.45 0.66 -12.15
C TYR A 202 -9.50 0.28 -11.09
N THR A 203 -10.80 0.25 -11.43
CA THR A 203 -11.87 -0.20 -10.52
C THR A 203 -11.84 -1.70 -10.28
N ASN A 204 -11.11 -2.45 -11.13
CA ASN A 204 -10.89 -3.88 -10.97
C ASN A 204 -9.71 -4.23 -10.05
N LEU A 205 -9.08 -3.25 -9.38
CA LEU A 205 -8.02 -3.51 -8.43
C LEU A 205 -8.51 -4.46 -7.33
N GLU A 206 -7.90 -5.64 -7.26
CA GLU A 206 -8.31 -6.72 -6.39
C GLU A 206 -7.10 -7.11 -5.52
N VAL A 207 -7.22 -6.78 -4.24
CA VAL A 207 -6.20 -7.07 -3.23
C VAL A 207 -6.89 -7.82 -2.11
N ASP A 208 -6.32 -8.96 -1.72
CA ASP A 208 -6.82 -9.76 -0.61
C ASP A 208 -5.92 -9.65 0.63
N ASP A 209 -6.27 -10.39 1.68
CA ASP A 209 -5.52 -10.37 2.93
C ASP A 209 -4.13 -11.03 2.79
N ALA A 210 -3.97 -11.98 1.85
CA ALA A 210 -2.68 -12.61 1.57
C ALA A 210 -1.73 -11.64 0.83
N ASP A 211 -2.27 -10.83 -0.08
CA ASP A 211 -1.51 -9.74 -0.73
C ASP A 211 -1.06 -8.70 0.28
N LEU A 212 -1.94 -8.29 1.19
CA LEU A 212 -1.59 -7.37 2.28
C LEU A 212 -0.43 -7.95 3.12
N ASP A 213 -0.54 -9.21 3.53
CA ASP A 213 0.52 -9.88 4.30
C ASP A 213 1.83 -10.00 3.49
N ARG A 214 1.74 -10.31 2.20
CA ARG A 214 2.88 -10.37 1.28
C ARG A 214 3.61 -9.01 1.20
N PHE A 215 2.87 -7.92 1.01
CA PHE A 215 3.43 -6.57 0.97
C PHE A 215 4.04 -6.15 2.31
N SER A 216 3.38 -6.48 3.44
CA SER A 216 3.92 -6.22 4.77
C SER A 216 5.24 -6.98 5.00
N ASN A 217 5.28 -8.27 4.66
CA ASN A 217 6.48 -9.08 4.77
C ASN A 217 7.63 -8.55 3.91
N ALA A 218 7.34 -8.00 2.73
CA ALA A 218 8.34 -7.36 1.88
C ALA A 218 8.97 -6.11 2.53
N ILE A 219 8.17 -5.29 3.21
CA ILE A 219 8.65 -4.12 3.98
C ILE A 219 9.53 -4.57 5.16
N ILE A 220 9.12 -5.61 5.88
CA ILE A 220 9.92 -6.18 6.99
C ILE A 220 11.25 -6.74 6.46
N ALA A 221 11.20 -7.48 5.35
CA ALA A 221 12.38 -8.06 4.72
C ALA A 221 13.35 -6.98 4.22
N PHE A 222 12.83 -5.88 3.66
CA PHE A 222 13.62 -4.71 3.29
C PHE A 222 14.41 -4.19 4.50
N TRP A 223 13.75 -3.92 5.63
CA TRP A 223 14.44 -3.39 6.82
C TRP A 223 15.46 -4.35 7.40
N LYS A 224 15.18 -5.66 7.36
CA LYS A 224 16.12 -6.69 7.81
C LYS A 224 17.37 -6.76 6.93
N ASP A 225 17.25 -6.51 5.63
CA ASP A 225 18.35 -6.58 4.66
C ASP A 225 19.19 -5.29 4.59
N VAL A 226 18.73 -4.17 5.15
CA VAL A 226 19.53 -2.93 5.20
C VAL A 226 20.90 -3.23 5.85
N PRO A 227 22.03 -2.92 5.18
CA PRO A 227 23.34 -3.08 5.78
C PRO A 227 23.49 -2.24 7.06
N GLU A 228 24.11 -2.79 8.11
CA GLU A 228 24.30 -2.05 9.36
C GLU A 228 25.21 -0.84 9.18
N ASN A 229 26.28 -1.00 8.39
CA ASN A 229 27.21 0.08 8.06
C ASN A 229 27.56 0.02 6.58
N VAL A 230 27.48 1.16 5.89
CA VAL A 230 28.08 1.39 4.58
C VAL A 230 29.19 2.40 4.75
N PHE A 231 30.37 2.10 4.23
CA PHE A 231 31.54 2.96 4.34
C PHE A 231 31.75 3.83 3.11
N PHE A 232 32.45 4.97 3.28
CA PHE A 232 32.75 5.88 2.17
C PHE A 232 33.50 5.21 1.03
N SER A 233 34.39 4.25 1.31
CA SER A 233 35.13 3.53 0.25
C SER A 233 34.25 2.66 -0.64
N GLN A 234 33.05 2.31 -0.19
CA GLN A 234 32.12 1.46 -0.93
C GLN A 234 31.24 2.25 -1.90
N ILE A 235 31.11 3.56 -1.72
CA ILE A 235 30.21 4.38 -2.53
C ILE A 235 30.68 4.35 -3.98
N SER A 236 29.84 3.82 -4.88
CA SER A 236 30.19 3.68 -6.30
C SER A 236 29.89 4.92 -7.14
N GLY A 237 29.25 5.92 -6.54
CA GLY A 237 28.94 7.19 -7.20
C GLY A 237 27.87 7.98 -6.46
N GLU A 238 27.53 9.12 -7.03
CA GLU A 238 26.45 9.99 -6.56
C GLU A 238 25.38 10.08 -7.64
N PRO A 239 24.09 9.86 -7.30
CA PRO A 239 23.00 10.02 -8.26
C PRO A 239 22.92 11.44 -8.81
N LYS A 240 22.63 11.56 -10.12
CA LYS A 240 22.58 12.87 -10.80
C LYS A 240 21.57 13.84 -10.18
N TRP A 241 20.48 13.31 -9.65
CA TRP A 241 19.42 14.10 -9.02
C TRP A 241 19.86 14.72 -7.68
N LEU A 242 20.83 14.11 -6.99
CA LEU A 242 21.30 14.53 -5.67
C LEU A 242 22.49 15.49 -5.74
N LYS A 243 23.32 15.37 -6.78
CA LYS A 243 24.58 16.12 -6.97
C LYS A 243 24.50 17.61 -6.72
N LYS A 244 23.52 18.29 -7.34
CA LYS A 244 23.36 19.75 -7.19
C LYS A 244 23.01 20.17 -5.77
N ALA A 245 22.36 19.30 -5.00
CA ALA A 245 21.98 19.59 -3.62
C ALA A 245 23.20 19.42 -2.69
N VAL A 246 23.97 18.35 -2.89
CA VAL A 246 25.22 18.09 -2.15
C VAL A 246 26.26 19.19 -2.41
N GLU A 247 26.44 19.61 -3.67
CA GLU A 247 27.34 20.73 -4.02
C GLU A 247 26.97 22.03 -3.31
N LYS A 248 25.68 22.28 -3.07
CA LYS A 248 25.22 23.48 -2.34
C LYS A 248 25.43 23.40 -0.84
N ASP A 249 25.36 22.22 -0.23
CA ASP A 249 25.61 22.06 1.20
C ASP A 249 27.11 22.07 1.52
N LEU A 250 27.96 21.68 0.55
CA LEU A 250 29.43 21.63 0.70
C LEU A 250 30.15 22.92 0.28
N GLY A 251 29.52 23.76 -0.54
CA GLY A 251 30.07 25.04 -1.03
C GLY A 251 29.75 26.21 -0.11
#